data_AF-A0A1V2ZCB0-F1
#
_entry.id   AF-A0A1V2ZCB0-F1
#
_cell.length_a   1.000
_cell.length_b   1.000
_cell.length_c   1.000
_cell.angle_alpha   90.00
_cell.angle_beta   90.00
_cell.angle_gamma   90.00
#
_symmetry.space_group_name_H-M   'P 1'
#
loop_
_entity.id
_entity.type
_entity.pdbx_description
1 polymer ?
#
loop_
_entity_poly.entity_id
_entity_poly.type
_entity_poly.pdbx_seq_one_letter_code
_entity_poly.pdbx_strand_id
1 'polypeptide(L)'
;MSDETRPSDRLRAALLAPSASSRLQAAMSAGTRPADEYVPVLVERCAVEPDFGVREMLTWALVRHDAAVTVDPLLAELTSESPQARAQALHTLSKVGDPRAWDAITPSLLHDEHLEVAKAAWRTAARLAPPEERPALARQLAEHLGEGDRPEQRSLTRALLMLEESAAPALEAAARSGEQARRIHALATLRLLADPDEDVEDAFDRARRP
;
A
#
# COMPACT_ATOMS: atom_id res chain seq x y z
N MET A 1 -23.29 17.36 -37.33
CA MET A 1 -23.12 16.20 -36.43
C MET A 1 -22.02 16.57 -35.47
N SER A 2 -22.42 17.07 -34.30
CA SER A 2 -21.49 17.56 -33.29
C SER A 2 -20.75 16.38 -32.68
N ASP A 3 -19.43 16.45 -32.67
CA ASP A 3 -18.53 15.53 -31.98
C ASP A 3 -18.79 15.65 -30.47
N GLU A 4 -19.67 14.80 -29.95
CA GLU A 4 -20.02 14.80 -28.54
C GLU A 4 -18.88 14.10 -27.79
N THR A 5 -17.88 14.90 -27.38
CA THR A 5 -16.72 14.43 -26.62
C THR A 5 -17.20 13.58 -25.44
N ARG A 6 -16.77 12.31 -25.39
CA ARG A 6 -17.24 11.36 -24.37
C ARG A 6 -16.90 11.89 -22.98
N PRO A 7 -17.70 11.56 -21.94
CA PRO A 7 -17.43 12.00 -20.58
C PRO A 7 -16.01 11.64 -20.10
N SER A 8 -15.52 10.45 -20.44
CA SER A 8 -14.15 10.01 -20.17
C SER A 8 -13.07 10.90 -20.82
N ASP A 9 -13.29 11.36 -22.06
CA ASP A 9 -12.36 12.24 -22.76
C ASP A 9 -12.31 13.64 -22.11
N ARG A 10 -13.45 14.13 -21.59
CA ARG A 10 -13.50 15.39 -20.81
C ARG A 10 -12.80 15.25 -19.46
N LEU A 11 -13.00 14.14 -18.75
CA LEU A 11 -12.29 13.87 -17.50
C LEU A 11 -10.78 13.83 -17.73
N ARG A 12 -10.34 13.13 -18.77
CA ARG A 12 -8.93 13.04 -19.17
C ARG A 12 -8.33 14.42 -19.38
N ALA A 13 -8.99 15.28 -20.16
CA ALA A 13 -8.52 16.66 -20.37
C ALA A 13 -8.43 17.45 -19.06
N ALA A 14 -9.42 17.32 -18.17
CA ALA A 14 -9.42 18.00 -16.88
C ALA A 14 -8.30 17.50 -15.92
N LEU A 15 -7.98 16.21 -15.96
CA LEU A 15 -6.88 15.62 -15.20
C LEU A 15 -5.49 15.93 -15.81
N LEU A 16 -5.41 16.53 -16.99
CA LEU A 16 -4.17 17.08 -17.56
C LEU A 16 -4.02 18.59 -17.31
N ALA A 17 -4.95 19.21 -16.58
CA ALA A 17 -4.86 20.63 -16.27
C ALA A 17 -3.55 20.97 -15.52
N PRO A 18 -2.90 22.11 -15.82
CA PRO A 18 -1.66 22.51 -15.15
C PRO A 18 -1.79 22.67 -13.63
N SER A 19 -2.95 23.15 -13.18
CA SER A 19 -3.26 23.37 -11.77
C SER A 19 -3.60 22.07 -11.05
N ALA A 20 -2.88 21.76 -9.97
CA ALA A 20 -3.21 20.65 -9.07
C ALA A 20 -4.63 20.77 -8.51
N SER A 21 -5.08 21.99 -8.15
CA SER A 21 -6.44 22.23 -7.68
C SER A 21 -7.49 21.86 -8.73
N SER A 22 -7.24 22.14 -10.01
CA SER A 22 -8.16 21.76 -11.09
C SER A 22 -8.24 20.24 -11.27
N ARG A 23 -7.10 19.55 -11.23
CA ARG A 23 -7.05 18.08 -11.28
C ARG A 23 -7.72 17.44 -10.07
N LEU A 24 -7.51 17.99 -8.87
CA LEU A 24 -8.15 17.56 -7.64
C LEU A 24 -9.68 17.64 -7.76
N GLN A 25 -10.20 18.76 -8.27
CA GLN A 25 -11.64 18.93 -8.49
C GLN A 25 -12.19 17.97 -9.55
N ALA A 26 -11.41 17.67 -10.60
CA ALA A 26 -11.79 16.69 -11.61
C ALA A 26 -11.89 15.28 -11.01
N ALA A 27 -10.88 14.84 -10.26
CA ALA A 27 -10.89 13.55 -9.55
C ALA A 27 -12.05 13.48 -8.53
N MET A 28 -12.25 14.54 -7.74
CA MET A 28 -13.36 14.63 -6.78
C MET A 28 -14.72 14.50 -7.47
N SER A 29 -14.89 15.16 -8.62
CA SER A 29 -16.13 15.07 -9.40
C SER A 29 -16.39 13.66 -9.91
N ALA A 30 -15.34 12.98 -10.41
CA ALA A 30 -15.42 11.60 -10.89
C ALA A 30 -15.76 10.60 -9.76
N GLY A 31 -15.25 10.82 -8.54
CA GLY A 31 -15.62 9.99 -7.38
C GLY A 31 -17.01 10.30 -6.81
N THR A 32 -17.47 11.55 -6.93
CA THR A 32 -18.81 11.96 -6.48
C THR A 32 -19.90 11.42 -7.40
N ARG A 33 -19.62 11.34 -8.71
CA ARG A 33 -20.51 10.77 -9.73
C ARG A 33 -19.74 9.71 -10.53
N PRO A 34 -19.58 8.50 -9.96
CA PRO A 34 -18.80 7.45 -10.61
C PRO A 34 -19.46 7.00 -11.92
N ALA A 35 -18.62 6.67 -12.89
CA ALA A 35 -19.00 6.05 -14.15
C ALA A 35 -17.87 5.11 -14.58
N ASP A 36 -18.20 3.89 -15.01
CA ASP A 36 -17.20 2.86 -15.30
C ASP A 36 -16.15 3.32 -16.33
N GLU A 37 -16.55 4.16 -17.30
CA GLU A 37 -15.65 4.73 -18.31
C GLU A 37 -14.56 5.66 -17.71
N TYR A 38 -14.69 6.11 -16.46
CA TYR A 38 -13.70 6.93 -15.78
C TYR A 38 -12.56 6.12 -15.19
N VAL A 39 -12.78 4.83 -14.88
CA VAL A 39 -11.79 3.99 -14.19
C VAL A 39 -10.46 3.95 -14.93
N PRO A 40 -10.40 3.66 -16.25
CA PRO A 40 -9.12 3.64 -16.97
C PRO A 40 -8.39 5.00 -16.92
N VAL A 41 -9.14 6.11 -16.99
CA VAL A 41 -8.58 7.46 -16.97
C VAL A 41 -8.00 7.80 -15.59
N LEU A 42 -8.69 7.40 -14.52
CA LEU A 42 -8.23 7.61 -13.15
C LEU A 42 -6.98 6.76 -12.84
N VAL A 43 -6.96 5.49 -13.26
CA VAL A 43 -5.80 4.58 -13.11
C VAL A 43 -4.59 5.12 -13.86
N GLU A 44 -4.74 5.53 -15.11
CA GLU A 44 -3.65 6.13 -15.88
C GLU A 44 -3.10 7.39 -15.21
N ARG A 45 -3.99 8.23 -14.64
CA ARG A 45 -3.54 9.44 -13.93
C ARG A 45 -2.78 9.10 -12.65
N CYS A 46 -3.17 8.06 -11.91
CA CYS A 46 -2.44 7.59 -10.72
C CYS A 46 -0.96 7.31 -11.03
N ALA A 47 -0.67 6.75 -12.20
CA ALA A 47 0.68 6.36 -12.61
C ALA A 47 1.66 7.55 -12.74
N VAL A 48 1.15 8.76 -12.98
CA VAL A 48 1.98 9.93 -13.34
C VAL A 48 1.68 11.21 -12.56
N GLU A 49 0.66 11.25 -11.70
CA GLU A 49 0.28 12.45 -10.95
C GLU A 49 1.35 12.87 -9.92
N PRO A 50 1.97 14.06 -10.07
CA PRO A 50 3.02 14.51 -9.16
C PRO A 50 2.49 14.98 -7.80
N ASP A 51 1.26 15.51 -7.75
CA ASP A 51 0.70 16.08 -6.52
C ASP A 51 0.13 15.00 -5.61
N PHE A 52 0.63 14.93 -4.37
CA PHE A 52 0.19 13.94 -3.39
C PHE A 52 -1.30 14.06 -3.06
N GLY A 53 -1.83 15.29 -2.91
CA GLY A 53 -3.25 15.51 -2.61
C GLY A 53 -4.15 15.06 -3.76
N VAL A 54 -3.72 15.24 -5.01
CA VAL A 54 -4.43 14.70 -6.17
C VAL A 54 -4.36 13.18 -6.21
N ARG A 55 -3.21 12.55 -5.89
CA ARG A 55 -3.10 11.07 -5.81
C ARG A 55 -4.05 10.46 -4.77
N GLU A 56 -4.17 11.09 -3.61
CA GLU A 56 -5.13 10.68 -2.57
C GLU A 56 -6.58 10.84 -3.08
N MET A 57 -6.88 11.93 -3.80
CA MET A 57 -8.21 12.13 -4.39
C MET A 57 -8.53 11.14 -5.51
N LEU A 58 -7.54 10.77 -6.34
CA LEU A 58 -7.70 9.73 -7.37
C LEU A 58 -8.01 8.36 -6.73
N THR A 59 -7.28 8.01 -5.67
CA THR A 59 -7.55 6.80 -4.87
C THR A 59 -8.96 6.84 -4.31
N TRP A 60 -9.34 7.94 -3.66
CA TRP A 60 -10.69 8.10 -3.13
C TRP A 60 -11.73 7.90 -4.24
N ALA A 61 -11.54 8.56 -5.39
CA ALA A 61 -12.45 8.44 -6.52
C ALA A 61 -12.57 7.00 -7.04
N LEU A 62 -11.46 6.26 -7.16
CA LEU A 62 -11.46 4.86 -7.57
C LEU A 62 -12.22 3.98 -6.54
N VAL A 63 -12.03 4.21 -5.24
CA VAL A 63 -12.76 3.49 -4.17
C VAL A 63 -14.28 3.78 -4.19
N ARG A 64 -14.73 4.86 -4.86
CA ARG A 64 -16.16 5.15 -5.07
C ARG A 64 -16.81 4.36 -6.21
N HIS A 65 -16.01 3.75 -7.09
CA HIS A 65 -16.51 2.90 -8.17
C HIS A 65 -16.70 1.46 -7.69
N ASP A 66 -17.43 0.65 -8.46
CA ASP A 66 -17.60 -0.77 -8.15
C ASP A 66 -16.26 -1.52 -8.21
N ALA A 67 -16.02 -2.41 -7.24
CA ALA A 67 -14.84 -3.26 -7.20
C ALA A 67 -14.74 -4.17 -8.43
N ALA A 68 -15.87 -4.57 -9.01
CA ALA A 68 -15.93 -5.43 -10.20
C ALA A 68 -15.25 -4.79 -11.43
N VAL A 69 -15.27 -3.45 -11.53
CA VAL A 69 -14.67 -2.73 -12.67
C VAL A 69 -13.31 -2.09 -12.34
N THR A 70 -12.98 -1.92 -11.06
CA THR A 70 -11.75 -1.23 -10.63
C THR A 70 -10.58 -2.15 -10.34
N VAL A 71 -10.84 -3.37 -9.85
CA VAL A 71 -9.77 -4.26 -9.39
C VAL A 71 -8.87 -4.69 -10.55
N ASP A 72 -9.43 -5.20 -11.65
CA ASP A 72 -8.61 -5.73 -12.75
C ASP A 72 -7.68 -4.66 -13.38
N PRO A 73 -8.14 -3.42 -13.65
CA PRO A 73 -7.23 -2.33 -14.06
C PRO A 73 -6.11 -2.04 -13.06
N LEU A 74 -6.39 -2.08 -11.75
CA LEU A 74 -5.37 -1.86 -10.72
C LEU A 74 -4.38 -3.02 -10.62
N LEU A 75 -4.84 -4.26 -10.82
CA LEU A 75 -3.96 -5.44 -10.85
C LEU A 75 -2.97 -5.36 -12.01
N ALA A 76 -3.40 -4.85 -13.18
CA ALA A 76 -2.51 -4.67 -14.32
C ALA A 76 -1.35 -3.70 -14.05
N GLU A 77 -1.57 -2.68 -13.20
CA GLU A 77 -0.52 -1.72 -12.83
C GLU A 77 0.53 -2.29 -11.88
N LEU A 78 0.30 -3.44 -11.25
CA LEU A 78 1.28 -4.07 -10.35
C LEU A 78 2.54 -4.54 -11.09
N THR A 79 2.48 -4.71 -12.42
CA THR A 79 3.63 -5.04 -13.27
C THR A 79 4.16 -3.84 -14.06
N SER A 80 3.68 -2.63 -13.77
CA SER A 80 4.12 -1.41 -14.44
C SER A 80 5.61 -1.13 -14.20
N GLU A 81 6.31 -0.63 -15.21
CA GLU A 81 7.69 -0.14 -15.04
C GLU A 81 7.74 1.09 -14.13
N SER A 82 6.65 1.86 -14.03
CA SER A 82 6.54 3.02 -13.13
C SER A 82 6.38 2.58 -11.68
N PRO A 83 7.33 2.89 -10.78
CA PRO A 83 7.18 2.56 -9.35
C PRO A 83 6.01 3.31 -8.71
N GLN A 84 5.70 4.52 -9.18
CA GLN A 84 4.54 5.26 -8.71
C GLN A 84 3.25 4.53 -9.06
N ALA A 85 3.14 3.97 -10.27
CA ALA A 85 1.96 3.22 -10.67
C ALA A 85 1.77 1.98 -9.79
N ARG A 86 2.83 1.19 -9.58
CA ARG A 86 2.80 0.02 -8.68
C ARG A 86 2.38 0.42 -7.26
N ALA A 87 3.03 1.43 -6.68
CA ALA A 87 2.74 1.88 -5.31
C ALA A 87 1.31 2.42 -5.16
N GLN A 88 0.82 3.19 -6.14
CA GLN A 88 -0.53 3.77 -6.09
C GLN A 88 -1.61 2.70 -6.34
N ALA A 89 -1.34 1.71 -7.18
CA ALA A 89 -2.21 0.57 -7.39
C ALA A 89 -2.34 -0.26 -6.11
N LEU A 90 -1.23 -0.65 -5.49
CA LEU A 90 -1.22 -1.32 -4.18
C LEU A 90 -1.96 -0.49 -3.12
N HIS A 91 -1.68 0.82 -3.08
CA HIS A 91 -2.39 1.70 -2.17
C HIS A 91 -3.91 1.66 -2.38
N THR A 92 -4.36 1.75 -3.62
CA THR A 92 -5.81 1.72 -3.94
C THR A 92 -6.43 0.36 -3.64
N LEU A 93 -5.78 -0.74 -4.05
CA LEU A 93 -6.23 -2.12 -3.78
C LEU A 93 -6.40 -2.37 -2.28
N SER A 94 -5.49 -1.86 -1.45
CA SER A 94 -5.62 -1.97 0.00
C SER A 94 -6.83 -1.23 0.59
N LYS A 95 -7.34 -0.21 -0.11
CA LYS A 95 -8.52 0.57 0.31
C LYS A 95 -9.81 -0.08 -0.20
N VAL A 96 -9.77 -0.63 -1.42
CA VAL A 96 -10.86 -1.45 -1.99
C VAL A 96 -11.09 -2.70 -1.15
N GLY A 97 -10.01 -3.39 -0.75
CA GLY A 97 -10.10 -4.55 0.13
C GLY A 97 -10.61 -5.83 -0.55
N ASP A 98 -10.60 -5.89 -1.87
CA ASP A 98 -11.06 -7.07 -2.63
C ASP A 98 -10.04 -8.23 -2.49
N PRO A 99 -10.46 -9.42 -2.03
CA PRO A 99 -9.57 -10.57 -1.83
C PRO A 99 -8.87 -11.04 -3.12
N ARG A 100 -9.43 -10.75 -4.31
CA ARG A 100 -8.80 -11.11 -5.60
C ARG A 100 -7.41 -10.51 -5.78
N ALA A 101 -7.11 -9.44 -5.05
CA ALA A 101 -5.79 -8.81 -5.11
C ALA A 101 -4.71 -9.56 -4.32
N TRP A 102 -5.07 -10.49 -3.42
CA TRP A 102 -4.10 -11.25 -2.64
C TRP A 102 -3.10 -12.01 -3.52
N ASP A 103 -3.60 -12.81 -4.46
CA ASP A 103 -2.76 -13.67 -5.31
C ASP A 103 -1.84 -12.88 -6.25
N ALA A 104 -2.14 -11.60 -6.47
CA ALA A 104 -1.33 -10.71 -7.29
C ALA A 104 -0.18 -10.04 -6.52
N ILE A 105 -0.17 -10.11 -5.19
CA ILE A 105 0.90 -9.53 -4.37
C ILE A 105 2.05 -10.55 -4.27
N THR A 106 2.91 -10.50 -5.28
CA THR A 106 4.04 -11.43 -5.42
C THR A 106 5.21 -11.09 -4.49
N PRO A 107 6.13 -12.03 -4.24
CA PRO A 107 7.38 -11.75 -3.54
C PRO A 107 8.19 -10.60 -4.16
N SER A 108 8.13 -10.38 -5.48
CA SER A 108 8.86 -9.28 -6.12
C SER A 108 8.33 -7.90 -5.72
N LEU A 109 7.04 -7.78 -5.37
CA LEU A 109 6.47 -6.53 -4.85
C LEU A 109 6.83 -6.31 -3.38
N LEU A 110 6.92 -7.40 -2.60
CA LEU A 110 7.34 -7.34 -1.19
C LEU A 110 8.82 -6.95 -1.07
N HIS A 111 9.65 -7.33 -2.03
CA HIS A 111 11.09 -7.02 -2.09
C HIS A 111 11.43 -6.00 -3.19
N ASP A 112 10.46 -5.14 -3.57
CA ASP A 112 10.67 -4.16 -4.65
C ASP A 112 11.83 -3.20 -4.28
N GLU A 113 12.69 -2.90 -5.25
CA GLU A 113 13.84 -2.01 -5.03
C GLU A 113 13.41 -0.59 -4.64
N HIS A 114 12.20 -0.19 -5.05
CA HIS A 114 11.60 1.07 -4.65
C HIS A 114 10.82 0.88 -3.36
N LEU A 115 11.37 1.42 -2.28
CA LEU A 115 10.85 1.20 -0.93
C LEU A 115 9.38 1.63 -0.74
N GLU A 116 8.90 2.66 -1.45
CA GLU A 116 7.48 3.04 -1.40
C GLU A 116 6.55 1.96 -1.99
N VAL A 117 7.03 1.20 -2.99
CA VAL A 117 6.31 0.04 -3.52
C VAL A 117 6.30 -1.08 -2.49
N ALA A 118 7.46 -1.44 -1.92
CA ALA A 118 7.56 -2.47 -0.89
C ALA A 118 6.69 -2.17 0.33
N LYS A 119 6.72 -0.95 0.86
CA LYS A 119 5.85 -0.50 1.97
C LYS A 119 4.37 -0.59 1.63
N ALA A 120 3.99 -0.21 0.41
CA ALA A 120 2.62 -0.36 -0.06
C ALA A 120 2.23 -1.84 -0.17
N ALA A 121 3.14 -2.70 -0.64
CA ALA A 121 2.93 -4.13 -0.78
C ALA A 121 2.77 -4.80 0.58
N TRP A 122 3.66 -4.55 1.55
CA TRP A 122 3.59 -5.09 2.91
C TRP A 122 2.24 -4.80 3.57
N ARG A 123 1.80 -3.54 3.50
CA ARG A 123 0.53 -3.11 4.09
C ARG A 123 -0.68 -3.73 3.38
N THR A 124 -0.61 -3.86 2.05
CA THR A 124 -1.70 -4.44 1.26
C THR A 124 -1.79 -5.94 1.50
N ALA A 125 -0.66 -6.63 1.48
CA ALA A 125 -0.54 -8.06 1.77
C ALA A 125 -1.05 -8.37 3.17
N ALA A 126 -0.59 -7.65 4.19
CA ALA A 126 -1.01 -7.89 5.57
C ALA A 126 -2.52 -7.67 5.79
N ARG A 127 -3.13 -6.78 5.00
CA ARG A 127 -4.59 -6.54 5.04
C ARG A 127 -5.39 -7.66 4.37
N LEU A 128 -4.87 -8.20 3.26
CA LEU A 128 -5.61 -9.12 2.40
C LEU A 128 -5.28 -10.59 2.65
N ALA A 129 -4.19 -10.89 3.36
CA ALA A 129 -3.75 -12.24 3.64
C ALA A 129 -4.86 -13.05 4.34
N PRO A 130 -5.33 -14.16 3.74
CA PRO A 130 -6.22 -15.06 4.43
C PRO A 130 -5.50 -15.69 5.63
N PRO A 131 -6.22 -16.06 6.71
CA PRO A 131 -5.61 -16.50 7.98
C PRO A 131 -4.52 -17.57 7.83
N GLU A 132 -4.72 -18.53 6.93
CA GLU A 132 -3.81 -19.63 6.64
C GLU A 132 -2.47 -19.20 6.01
N GLU A 133 -2.46 -18.07 5.30
CA GLU A 133 -1.27 -17.52 4.63
C GLU A 133 -0.50 -16.53 5.51
N ARG A 134 -1.13 -15.98 6.56
CA ARG A 134 -0.51 -14.98 7.45
C ARG A 134 0.84 -15.44 8.03
N PRO A 135 1.03 -16.70 8.49
CA PRO A 135 2.34 -17.14 8.99
C PRO A 135 3.42 -17.17 7.91
N ALA A 136 3.06 -17.44 6.65
CA ALA A 136 4.00 -17.41 5.54
C ALA A 136 4.39 -15.98 5.18
N LEU A 137 3.41 -15.08 5.11
CA LEU A 137 3.65 -13.66 4.90
C LEU A 137 4.51 -13.06 6.02
N ALA A 138 4.22 -13.38 7.29
CA ALA A 138 5.01 -12.91 8.42
C ALA A 138 6.49 -13.30 8.32
N ARG A 139 6.78 -14.52 7.84
CA ARG A 139 8.16 -14.97 7.61
C ARG A 139 8.86 -14.16 6.53
N GLN A 140 8.18 -13.87 5.42
CA GLN A 140 8.73 -13.04 4.34
C GLN A 140 8.95 -11.59 4.81
N LEU A 141 7.95 -10.97 5.45
CA LEU A 141 8.09 -9.61 5.98
C LEU A 141 9.20 -9.51 7.04
N ALA A 142 9.38 -10.57 7.84
CA ALA A 142 10.45 -10.61 8.81
C ALA A 142 11.85 -10.54 8.18
N GLU A 143 12.04 -10.86 6.90
CA GLU A 143 13.33 -10.73 6.21
C GLU A 143 13.83 -9.28 6.23
N HIS A 144 12.93 -8.30 6.14
CA HIS A 144 13.23 -6.86 6.17
C HIS A 144 13.47 -6.27 7.58
N LEU A 145 13.40 -7.08 8.64
CA LEU A 145 13.60 -6.59 10.00
C LEU A 145 15.04 -6.08 10.19
N GLY A 146 15.14 -4.79 10.50
CA GLY A 146 16.39 -4.12 10.85
C GLY A 146 16.95 -3.31 9.68
N GLU A 147 16.38 -3.46 8.49
CA GLU A 147 16.67 -2.64 7.34
C GLU A 147 16.08 -1.24 7.51
N GLY A 148 16.72 -0.27 6.85
CA GLY A 148 16.18 1.08 6.74
C GLY A 148 16.22 1.93 8.01
N ASP A 149 15.66 3.13 7.89
CA ASP A 149 15.54 4.09 8.98
C ASP A 149 14.30 3.84 9.87
N ARG A 150 14.10 4.68 10.89
CA ARG A 150 12.97 4.51 11.83
C ARG A 150 11.60 4.59 11.12
N PRO A 151 11.28 5.62 10.31
CA PRO A 151 10.05 5.64 9.51
C PRO A 151 9.79 4.38 8.67
N GLU A 152 10.84 3.81 8.07
CA GLU A 152 10.75 2.59 7.26
C GLU A 152 10.45 1.38 8.14
N GLN A 153 11.18 1.22 9.25
CA GLN A 153 10.94 0.17 10.24
C GLN A 153 9.52 0.25 10.84
N ARG A 154 9.01 1.46 11.11
CA ARG A 154 7.64 1.66 11.58
C ARG A 154 6.60 1.17 10.57
N SER A 155 6.89 1.29 9.28
CA SER A 155 5.99 0.82 8.23
C SER A 155 5.93 -0.70 8.19
N LEU A 156 7.09 -1.37 8.30
CA LEU A 156 7.16 -2.83 8.41
C LEU A 156 6.51 -3.34 9.70
N THR A 157 6.81 -2.71 10.84
CA THR A 157 6.19 -3.03 12.15
C THR A 157 4.66 -2.99 12.04
N ARG A 158 4.07 -1.94 11.46
CA ARG A 158 2.60 -1.86 11.29
C ARG A 158 2.05 -3.01 10.45
N ALA A 159 2.72 -3.38 9.36
CA ALA A 159 2.29 -4.50 8.54
C ALA A 159 2.35 -5.82 9.31
N LEU A 160 3.41 -6.06 10.08
CA LEU A 160 3.53 -7.24 10.94
C LEU A 160 2.47 -7.28 12.05
N LEU A 161 2.13 -6.13 12.66
CA LEU A 161 1.07 -6.05 13.68
C LEU A 161 -0.32 -6.37 13.10
N MET A 162 -0.58 -6.04 11.83
CA MET A 162 -1.83 -6.42 11.15
C MET A 162 -2.00 -7.94 10.97
N LEU A 163 -0.91 -8.71 11.10
CA LEU A 163 -0.94 -10.18 11.05
C LEU A 163 -1.22 -10.80 12.43
N GLU A 164 -1.33 -9.99 13.48
CA GLU A 164 -1.72 -10.41 14.83
C GLU A 164 -0.80 -11.55 15.35
N GLU A 165 -1.36 -12.56 16.04
CA GLU A 165 -0.58 -13.67 16.61
C GLU A 165 0.20 -14.47 15.56
N SER A 166 -0.19 -14.41 14.27
CA SER A 166 0.52 -15.12 13.19
C SER A 166 1.93 -14.57 12.96
N ALA A 167 2.21 -13.33 13.39
CA ALA A 167 3.55 -12.73 13.29
C ALA A 167 4.52 -13.22 14.38
N ALA A 168 4.02 -13.65 15.53
CA ALA A 168 4.84 -13.93 16.71
C ALA A 168 5.98 -14.93 16.44
N PRO A 169 5.76 -16.09 15.77
CA PRO A 169 6.84 -17.05 15.55
C PRO A 169 8.00 -16.50 14.70
N ALA A 170 7.69 -15.70 13.67
CA ALA A 170 8.70 -15.09 12.80
C ALA A 170 9.50 -14.01 13.56
N LEU A 171 8.82 -13.21 14.36
CA LEU A 171 9.43 -12.18 15.20
C LEU A 171 10.32 -12.78 16.29
N GLU A 172 9.87 -13.83 16.98
CA GLU A 172 10.67 -14.53 17.99
C GLU A 172 11.94 -15.14 17.40
N ALA A 173 11.86 -15.68 16.18
CA ALA A 173 13.03 -16.17 15.47
C ALA A 173 14.02 -15.02 15.16
N ALA A 174 13.52 -13.89 14.66
CA ALA A 174 14.34 -12.71 14.37
C ALA A 174 14.94 -12.07 15.64
N ALA A 175 14.25 -12.14 16.78
CA ALA A 175 14.74 -11.69 18.08
C ALA A 175 15.94 -12.51 18.61
N ARG A 176 16.19 -13.70 18.05
CA ARG A 176 17.39 -14.51 18.34
C ARG A 176 18.52 -14.27 17.34
N SER A 177 18.37 -13.34 16.40
CA SER A 177 19.42 -13.02 15.42
C SER A 177 20.69 -12.47 16.09
N GLY A 178 21.84 -12.87 15.55
CA GLY A 178 23.13 -12.25 15.90
C GLY A 178 23.29 -10.83 15.36
N GLU A 179 22.47 -10.45 14.37
CA GLU A 179 22.43 -9.10 13.83
C GLU A 179 21.64 -8.17 14.76
N GLN A 180 22.33 -7.17 15.31
CA GLN A 180 21.77 -6.29 16.33
C GLN A 180 20.55 -5.49 15.83
N ALA A 181 20.60 -4.94 14.62
CA ALA A 181 19.49 -4.15 14.06
C ALA A 181 18.22 -4.98 13.91
N ARG A 182 18.34 -6.17 13.29
CA ARG A 182 17.27 -7.16 13.16
C ARG A 182 16.67 -7.57 14.50
N ARG A 183 17.52 -7.91 15.46
CA ARG A 183 17.11 -8.32 16.80
C ARG A 183 16.33 -7.21 17.53
N ILE A 184 16.83 -5.97 17.51
CA ILE A 184 16.17 -4.83 18.18
C ILE A 184 14.80 -4.57 17.56
N HIS A 185 14.71 -4.56 16.23
CA HIS A 185 13.44 -4.35 15.55
C HIS A 185 12.43 -5.44 15.91
N ALA A 186 12.84 -6.71 15.83
CA ALA A 186 11.98 -7.83 16.20
C ALA A 186 11.47 -7.75 17.64
N LEU A 187 12.36 -7.44 18.59
CA LEU A 187 11.99 -7.26 20.00
C LEU A 187 11.01 -6.09 20.20
N ALA A 188 11.24 -4.95 19.55
CA ALA A 188 10.34 -3.81 19.62
C ALA A 188 8.95 -4.17 19.07
N THR A 189 8.88 -4.87 17.93
CA THR A 189 7.62 -5.31 17.34
C THR A 189 6.90 -6.34 18.21
N LEU A 190 7.61 -7.29 18.85
CA LEU A 190 7.01 -8.24 19.81
C LEU A 190 6.37 -7.53 21.00
N ARG A 191 7.01 -6.46 21.49
CA ARG A 191 6.46 -5.66 22.59
C ARG A 191 5.16 -4.97 22.17
N LEU A 192 5.15 -4.32 21.01
CA LEU A 192 3.96 -3.68 20.45
C LEU A 192 2.85 -4.69 20.13
N LEU A 193 3.19 -5.93 19.80
CA LEU A 193 2.22 -7.00 19.60
C LEU A 193 1.56 -7.43 20.92
N ALA A 194 2.32 -7.41 22.02
CA ALA A 194 1.82 -7.74 23.36
C ALA A 194 1.09 -6.58 24.05
N ASP A 195 1.49 -5.34 23.76
CA ASP A 195 0.92 -4.10 24.30
C ASP A 195 0.75 -3.07 23.16
N PRO A 196 -0.42 -3.06 22.48
CA PRO A 196 -0.70 -2.14 21.39
C PRO A 196 -0.75 -0.66 21.80
N ASP A 197 -0.84 -0.36 23.11
CA ASP A 197 -0.87 0.99 23.65
C ASP A 197 0.54 1.53 23.98
N GLU A 198 1.58 0.69 23.93
CA GLU A 198 2.96 1.12 24.14
C GLU A 198 3.41 2.10 23.04
N ASP A 199 4.08 3.20 23.43
CA ASP A 199 4.66 4.10 22.45
C ASP A 199 5.74 3.40 21.63
N VAL A 200 5.73 3.66 20.32
CA VAL A 200 6.62 2.99 19.37
C VAL A 200 8.09 3.27 19.70
N GLU A 201 8.45 4.51 20.04
CA GLU A 201 9.84 4.81 20.37
C GLU A 201 10.26 4.20 21.70
N ASP A 202 9.37 4.19 22.70
CA ASP A 202 9.63 3.51 23.96
C ASP A 202 9.88 2.00 23.76
N ALA A 203 9.10 1.35 22.89
CA ALA A 203 9.29 -0.06 22.54
C ALA A 203 10.68 -0.30 21.93
N PHE A 204 11.11 0.56 21.01
CA PHE A 204 12.44 0.48 20.40
C PHE A 204 13.58 0.79 21.38
N ASP A 205 13.42 1.78 22.24
CA ASP A 205 14.43 2.15 23.23
C ASP A 205 14.61 1.07 24.29
N ARG A 206 13.53 0.41 24.69
CA ARG A 206 13.58 -0.75 25.59
C ARG A 206 14.21 -1.96 24.90
N ALA A 207 13.89 -2.22 23.63
CA ALA A 207 14.48 -3.32 22.86
C ALA A 207 16.00 -3.19 22.66
N ARG A 208 16.56 -1.97 22.74
CA ARG A 208 18.00 -1.70 22.71
C ARG A 208 18.72 -2.02 24.01
N ARG A 209 18.00 -2.04 25.14
CA ARG A 209 18.61 -2.31 26.44
C ARG A 209 18.99 -3.80 26.53
N PRO A 210 20.16 -4.12 27.09
CA PRO A 210 20.65 -5.49 27.18
C PRO A 210 19.79 -6.37 28.09
#